data_AF-J0YWN2-F1
#
_entry.id   AF-J0YWN2-F1
#
_cell.length_a   1.000
_cell.length_b   1.000
_cell.length_c   1.000
_cell.angle_alpha   90.00
_cell.angle_beta   90.00
_cell.angle_gamma   90.00
#
_symmetry.space_group_name_H-M   'P 1'
#
loop_
_entity.id
_entity.type
_entity.pdbx_description
1 polymer ?
#
loop_
_entity_poly.entity_id
_entity_poly.type
_entity_poly.pdbx_seq_one_letter_code
_entity_poly.pdbx_strand_id
1 'polypeptide(L)'
;MVLATIPGITYILGALTHGLEFSWLKLGGVIIVSVAAVAFNINSVEDGYYSLIGIGLALIAALSYSIYGLLSKRYLKNLPLLSALAWITTISAASFMPLFIFDSAPLLHLKLEDIFKILILGAFLSAPGYVLYQKVLAEGGVLYANTIGVLAPFAVVACEWIIGSRTSLSAIKIIAMIVVVIGMILLFIDASKVSGWQLKHRSKNSKL
;
A
#
# COMPACT_ATOMS: atom_id res chain seq x y z
N MET A 1 0.02 -11.19 0.94
CA MET A 1 0.16 -11.36 -0.54
C MET A 1 -0.72 -10.39 -1.34
N VAL A 2 -2.03 -10.32 -1.13
CA VAL A 2 -2.92 -9.50 -2.00
C VAL A 2 -2.68 -7.99 -1.87
N LEU A 3 -2.26 -7.48 -0.70
CA LEU A 3 -1.88 -6.06 -0.56
C LEU A 3 -0.72 -5.65 -1.49
N ALA A 4 0.14 -6.59 -1.90
CA ALA A 4 1.22 -6.33 -2.85
C ALA A 4 0.73 -5.99 -4.26
N THR A 5 -0.53 -6.31 -4.59
CA THR A 5 -1.12 -6.00 -5.90
C THR A 5 -1.68 -4.59 -5.96
N ILE A 6 -1.81 -3.89 -4.83
CA ILE A 6 -2.38 -2.53 -4.74
C ILE A 6 -1.63 -1.53 -5.65
N PRO A 7 -0.28 -1.44 -5.64
CA PRO A 7 0.43 -0.52 -6.54
C PRO A 7 0.18 -0.85 -8.02
N GLY A 8 0.07 -2.13 -8.37
CA GLY A 8 -0.23 -2.57 -9.74
C GLY A 8 -1.63 -2.19 -10.19
N ILE A 9 -2.64 -2.48 -9.36
CA ILE A 9 -4.03 -2.09 -9.63
C ILE A 9 -4.14 -0.56 -9.71
N THR A 10 -3.47 0.17 -8.82
CA THR A 10 -3.43 1.64 -8.82
C THR A 10 -2.81 2.19 -10.10
N TYR A 11 -1.70 1.61 -10.57
CA TYR A 11 -1.03 2.05 -11.79
C TYR A 11 -1.90 1.84 -13.03
N ILE A 12 -2.53 0.66 -13.16
CA ILE A 12 -3.43 0.34 -14.28
C ILE A 12 -4.65 1.27 -14.27
N LEU A 13 -5.31 1.44 -13.13
CA LEU A 13 -6.46 2.33 -13.00
C LEU A 13 -6.09 3.79 -13.25
N GLY A 14 -4.94 4.24 -12.74
CA GLY A 14 -4.47 5.60 -12.95
C GLY A 14 -4.10 5.89 -14.41
N ALA A 15 -3.54 4.91 -15.13
CA ALA A 15 -3.30 5.02 -16.56
C ALA A 15 -4.62 5.07 -17.37
N LEU A 16 -5.59 4.22 -17.02
CA LEU A 16 -6.90 4.16 -17.70
C LEU A 16 -7.75 5.41 -17.47
N THR A 17 -7.63 6.03 -16.29
CA THR A 17 -8.37 7.25 -15.93
C THR A 17 -7.65 8.54 -16.35
N HIS A 18 -6.56 8.45 -17.12
CA HIS A 18 -5.68 9.57 -17.48
C HIS A 18 -5.09 10.34 -16.28
N GLY A 19 -5.10 9.74 -15.09
CA GLY A 19 -4.55 10.34 -13.87
C GLY A 19 -3.03 10.15 -13.72
N LEU A 20 -2.42 9.24 -14.51
CA LEU A 20 -0.99 8.94 -14.52
C LEU A 20 -0.49 8.79 -15.97
N GLU A 21 0.67 9.39 -16.26
CA GLU A 21 1.37 9.13 -17.53
C GLU A 21 2.00 7.73 -17.54
N PHE A 22 1.71 6.98 -18.60
CA PHE A 22 2.25 5.64 -18.80
C PHE A 22 3.74 5.68 -19.09
N SER A 23 4.51 4.89 -18.34
CA SER A 23 5.95 4.71 -18.54
C SER A 23 6.35 3.25 -18.33
N TRP A 24 7.14 2.71 -19.26
CA TRP A 24 7.70 1.36 -19.17
C TRP A 24 8.58 1.16 -17.94
N LEU A 25 9.28 2.21 -17.48
CA LEU A 25 10.09 2.16 -16.26
C LEU A 25 9.21 2.04 -15.01
N LYS A 26 8.10 2.80 -14.96
CA LYS A 26 7.13 2.72 -13.87
C LYS A 26 6.48 1.34 -13.84
N LEU A 27 6.09 0.80 -14.99
CA LEU A 27 5.54 -0.55 -15.09
C LEU A 27 6.54 -1.61 -14.59
N GLY A 28 7.82 -1.53 -15.00
CA GLY A 28 8.87 -2.42 -14.52
C GLY A 28 9.05 -2.36 -13.00
N GLY A 29 9.09 -1.15 -12.44
CA GLY A 29 9.18 -0.96 -10.99
C GLY A 29 7.96 -1.48 -10.23
N VAL A 30 6.73 -1.31 -10.75
CA VAL A 30 5.51 -1.91 -10.18
C VAL A 30 5.64 -3.43 -10.11
N ILE A 31 6.09 -4.07 -11.20
CA ILE A 31 6.23 -5.53 -11.28
C ILE A 31 7.26 -6.00 -10.25
N ILE A 32 8.43 -5.36 -10.18
CA ILE A 32 9.49 -5.70 -9.23
C ILE A 32 8.98 -5.61 -7.78
N VAL A 33 8.32 -4.50 -7.42
CA VAL A 33 7.76 -4.32 -6.07
C VAL A 33 6.72 -5.38 -5.75
N SER A 34 5.82 -5.68 -6.69
CA SER A 34 4.75 -6.66 -6.49
C SER A 34 5.31 -8.07 -6.29
N VAL A 35 6.26 -8.49 -7.13
CA VAL A 35 6.91 -9.81 -7.05
C VAL A 35 7.69 -9.96 -5.75
N ALA A 36 8.47 -8.95 -5.38
CA ALA A 36 9.27 -9.01 -4.15
C ALA A 36 8.41 -9.01 -2.89
N ALA A 37 7.32 -8.22 -2.86
CA ALA A 37 6.37 -8.25 -1.75
C ALA A 37 5.63 -9.59 -1.66
N VAL A 38 5.30 -10.24 -2.78
CA VAL A 38 4.77 -11.61 -2.79
C VAL A 38 5.78 -12.60 -2.22
N ALA A 39 7.03 -12.57 -2.69
CA ALA A 39 8.11 -13.45 -2.21
C ALA A 39 8.37 -13.29 -0.70
N PHE A 40 8.29 -12.06 -0.18
CA PHE A 40 8.41 -11.80 1.26
C PHE A 40 7.28 -12.46 2.07
N ASN A 41 6.06 -12.43 1.54
CA ASN A 41 4.88 -12.93 2.24
C ASN A 41 4.74 -14.46 2.18
N ILE A 42 5.11 -15.11 1.08
CA ILE A 42 5.00 -16.59 0.92
C ILE A 42 5.75 -17.32 2.04
N ASN A 43 6.91 -16.82 2.44
CA ASN A 43 7.73 -17.42 3.50
C ASN A 43 7.21 -17.19 4.93
N SER A 44 6.07 -16.53 5.07
CA SER A 44 5.42 -16.25 6.37
C SER A 44 4.05 -16.92 6.49
N VAL A 45 3.62 -17.67 5.48
CA VAL A 45 2.36 -18.42 5.52
C VAL A 45 2.63 -19.78 6.17
N GLU A 46 2.25 -19.92 7.44
CA GLU A 46 2.07 -21.24 8.07
C GLU A 46 0.97 -22.00 7.31
N ASP A 47 1.10 -23.33 7.21
CA ASP A 47 0.33 -24.29 6.38
C ASP A 47 -1.21 -24.11 6.37
N GLY A 48 -1.68 -23.01 5.80
CA GLY A 48 -3.08 -22.60 5.77
C GLY A 48 -3.73 -22.91 4.41
N TYR A 49 -4.96 -23.39 4.45
CA TYR A 49 -5.78 -23.58 3.26
C TYR A 49 -6.07 -22.24 2.56
N TYR A 50 -5.68 -22.12 1.30
CA TYR A 50 -6.01 -20.97 0.46
C TYR A 50 -7.49 -21.04 0.03
N SER A 51 -8.33 -20.16 0.60
CA SER A 51 -9.71 -20.00 0.14
C SER A 51 -9.77 -19.10 -1.09
N LEU A 52 -10.30 -19.63 -2.19
CA LEU A 52 -10.49 -18.89 -3.44
C LEU A 52 -11.39 -17.65 -3.23
N ILE A 53 -12.42 -17.80 -2.39
CA ILE A 53 -13.34 -16.72 -2.03
C ILE A 53 -12.59 -15.61 -1.28
N GLY A 54 -11.71 -15.98 -0.34
CA GLY A 54 -10.90 -15.02 0.41
C GLY A 54 -9.94 -14.23 -0.49
N ILE A 55 -9.34 -14.88 -1.49
CA ILE A 55 -8.50 -14.20 -2.50
C ILE A 55 -9.33 -13.21 -3.32
N GLY A 56 -10.52 -13.63 -3.77
CA GLY A 56 -11.43 -12.76 -4.52
C GLY A 56 -11.83 -11.51 -3.74
N LEU A 57 -12.25 -11.68 -2.48
CA LEU A 57 -12.58 -10.57 -1.58
C LEU A 57 -11.40 -9.63 -1.33
N ALA A 58 -10.20 -10.18 -1.15
CA ALA A 58 -9.00 -9.37 -0.95
C ALA A 58 -8.64 -8.56 -2.20
N LEU A 59 -8.86 -9.09 -3.41
CA LEU A 59 -8.67 -8.35 -4.67
C LEU A 59 -9.69 -7.21 -4.81
N ILE A 60 -10.95 -7.46 -4.44
CA ILE A 60 -12.00 -6.43 -4.40
C ILE A 60 -11.60 -5.33 -3.40
N ALA A 61 -11.07 -5.69 -2.23
CA ALA A 61 -10.57 -4.73 -1.26
C ALA A 61 -9.40 -3.89 -1.82
N ALA A 62 -8.43 -4.52 -2.49
CA ALA A 62 -7.31 -3.82 -3.13
C ALA A 62 -7.77 -2.85 -4.24
N LEU A 63 -8.77 -3.23 -5.02
CA LEU A 63 -9.39 -2.40 -6.05
C LEU A 63 -10.15 -1.22 -5.43
N SER A 64 -10.98 -1.48 -4.42
CA SER A 64 -11.70 -0.44 -3.66
C SER A 64 -10.73 0.58 -3.05
N TYR A 65 -9.64 0.11 -2.44
CA TYR A 65 -8.59 0.96 -1.88
C TYR A 65 -7.90 1.83 -2.94
N SER A 66 -7.61 1.27 -4.11
CA SER A 66 -7.01 2.00 -5.22
C SER A 66 -7.95 3.09 -5.76
N ILE A 67 -9.25 2.78 -5.89
CA ILE A 67 -10.29 3.74 -6.27
C ILE A 67 -10.41 4.85 -5.23
N TYR A 68 -10.44 4.51 -3.94
CA TYR A 68 -10.47 5.47 -2.84
C TYR A 68 -9.29 6.45 -2.93
N GLY A 69 -8.07 5.97 -3.17
CA GLY A 69 -6.90 6.84 -3.31
C GLY A 69 -7.01 7.81 -4.50
N LEU A 70 -7.48 7.33 -5.65
CA LEU A 70 -7.68 8.16 -6.86
C LEU A 70 -8.78 9.22 -6.65
N LEU A 71 -9.92 8.82 -6.08
CA LEU A 71 -11.01 9.73 -5.76
C LEU A 71 -10.59 10.75 -4.70
N SER A 72 -9.89 10.31 -3.65
CA SER A 72 -9.39 11.19 -2.59
C SER A 72 -8.47 12.26 -3.15
N LYS A 73 -7.52 11.89 -4.02
CA LYS A 73 -6.64 12.86 -4.68
C LYS A 73 -7.42 13.88 -5.53
N ARG A 74 -8.51 13.45 -6.18
CA ARG A 74 -9.32 14.31 -7.05
C ARG A 74 -10.24 15.25 -6.26
N TYR A 75 -10.95 14.73 -5.26
CA TYR A 75 -12.05 15.43 -4.59
C TYR A 75 -11.68 16.06 -3.25
N LEU A 76 -10.67 15.52 -2.55
CA LEU A 76 -10.29 16.02 -1.21
C LEU A 76 -9.16 17.06 -1.26
N LYS A 77 -8.63 17.37 -2.44
CA LYS A 77 -7.51 18.30 -2.62
C LYS A 77 -7.76 19.69 -2.01
N ASN A 78 -9.00 20.17 -2.05
CA ASN A 78 -9.37 21.53 -1.64
C ASN A 78 -10.02 21.58 -0.25
N LEU A 79 -10.17 20.44 0.43
CA LEU A 79 -10.84 20.36 1.72
C LEU A 79 -9.80 20.32 2.86
N PRO A 80 -10.13 20.89 4.04
CA PRO A 80 -9.28 20.74 5.21
C PRO A 80 -9.13 19.26 5.56
N LEU A 81 -7.88 18.79 5.58
CA LEU A 81 -7.50 17.38 5.71
C LEU A 81 -8.19 16.70 6.90
N LEU A 82 -8.12 17.30 8.07
CA LEU A 82 -8.68 16.75 9.31
C LEU A 82 -10.20 16.60 9.23
N SER A 83 -10.90 17.60 8.70
CA SER A 83 -12.36 17.54 8.56
C SER A 83 -12.79 16.48 7.55
N ALA A 84 -12.09 16.39 6.41
CA ALA A 84 -12.35 15.36 5.42
C ALA A 84 -12.15 13.95 6.01
N LEU A 85 -11.04 13.75 6.72
CA LEU A 85 -10.73 12.47 7.36
C LEU A 85 -11.75 12.10 8.43
N ALA A 86 -12.17 13.06 9.26
CA ALA A 86 -13.21 12.83 10.27
C ALA A 86 -14.53 12.37 9.62
N TRP A 87 -14.99 13.04 8.57
CA TRP A 87 -16.20 12.62 7.86
C TRP A 87 -16.06 11.25 7.21
N ILE A 88 -14.94 10.97 6.55
CA ILE A 88 -14.68 9.68 5.91
C ILE A 88 -14.68 8.54 6.94
N THR A 89 -14.01 8.73 8.08
CA THR A 89 -13.95 7.69 9.12
C THR A 89 -15.29 7.51 9.82
N THR A 90 -16.04 8.58 10.08
CA THR A 90 -17.40 8.49 10.65
C THR A 90 -18.36 7.78 9.70
N ILE A 91 -18.39 8.15 8.40
CA ILE A 91 -19.25 7.50 7.42
C ILE A 91 -18.86 6.03 7.23
N SER A 92 -17.56 5.73 7.23
CA SER A 92 -17.06 4.35 7.16
C SER A 92 -17.52 3.56 8.39
N ALA A 93 -17.32 4.08 9.60
CA ALA A 93 -17.75 3.42 10.83
C ALA A 93 -19.26 3.13 10.82
N ALA A 94 -20.08 4.10 10.41
CA ALA A 94 -21.53 3.91 10.28
C ALA A 94 -21.90 2.86 9.22
N SER A 95 -21.18 2.82 8.10
CA SER A 95 -21.42 1.88 6.99
C SER A 95 -20.99 0.45 7.33
N PHE A 96 -19.98 0.28 8.18
CA PHE A 96 -19.53 -1.03 8.68
C PHE A 96 -20.35 -1.52 9.88
N MET A 97 -21.08 -0.63 10.57
CA MET A 97 -21.87 -0.99 11.75
C MET A 97 -22.87 -2.15 11.53
N PRO A 98 -23.60 -2.24 10.39
CA PRO A 98 -24.52 -3.35 10.14
C PRO A 98 -23.82 -4.69 9.96
N LEU A 99 -22.53 -4.72 9.59
CA LEU A 99 -21.80 -5.97 9.38
C LEU A 99 -21.52 -6.73 10.67
N PHE A 100 -21.56 -6.05 11.83
CA PHE A 100 -21.45 -6.70 13.13
C PHE A 100 -22.61 -7.65 13.45
N ILE A 101 -23.72 -7.59 12.69
CA ILE A 101 -24.84 -8.55 12.83
C ILE A 101 -24.40 -9.97 12.43
N PHE A 102 -23.40 -10.08 11.54
CA PHE A 102 -22.85 -11.36 11.10
C PHE A 102 -21.70 -11.86 11.97
N ASP A 103 -21.30 -11.10 12.99
CA ASP A 103 -20.20 -11.49 13.87
C ASP A 103 -20.71 -12.44 14.96
N SER A 104 -19.99 -13.56 15.13
CA SER A 104 -20.32 -14.59 16.11
C SER A 104 -20.07 -14.12 17.55
N ALA A 105 -19.26 -13.08 17.73
CA ALA A 105 -18.95 -12.49 19.04
C ALA A 105 -19.75 -11.20 19.24
N PRO A 106 -20.72 -11.15 20.17
CA PRO A 106 -21.48 -9.93 20.42
C PRO A 106 -20.56 -8.85 21.02
N LEU A 107 -20.61 -7.64 20.45
CA LEU A 107 -19.89 -6.44 20.92
C LEU A 107 -20.07 -6.17 22.43
N LEU A 108 -21.19 -6.62 22.99
CA LEU A 108 -21.56 -6.47 24.40
C LEU A 108 -20.75 -7.34 25.38
N HIS A 109 -19.97 -8.32 24.89
CA HIS A 109 -19.11 -9.17 25.74
C HIS A 109 -17.65 -8.72 25.81
N LEU A 110 -17.31 -7.57 25.24
CA LEU A 110 -15.94 -7.05 25.27
C LEU A 110 -15.57 -6.58 26.68
N LYS A 111 -14.40 -7.01 27.16
CA LYS A 111 -13.83 -6.48 28.40
C LYS A 111 -13.43 -5.03 28.19
N LEU A 112 -13.61 -4.20 29.23
CA LEU A 112 -13.20 -2.78 29.20
C LEU A 112 -11.72 -2.62 28.84
N GLU A 113 -10.86 -3.55 29.29
CA GLU A 113 -9.44 -3.56 28.95
C GLU A 113 -9.19 -3.64 27.43
N ASP A 114 -9.93 -4.49 26.72
CA ASP A 114 -9.78 -4.66 25.27
C ASP A 114 -10.30 -3.44 24.51
N ILE A 115 -11.37 -2.81 25.02
CA ILE A 115 -11.88 -1.54 24.49
C ILE A 115 -10.80 -0.45 24.61
N PHE A 116 -10.15 -0.32 25.77
CA PHE A 116 -9.08 0.65 25.96
C PHE A 116 -7.87 0.38 25.05
N LYS A 117 -7.48 -0.88 24.88
CA LYS A 117 -6.39 -1.26 23.95
C LYS A 117 -6.71 -0.84 22.52
N ILE A 118 -7.92 -1.12 22.04
CA ILE A 118 -8.37 -0.74 20.69
C ILE A 118 -8.41 0.80 20.56
N LEU A 119 -8.88 1.50 21.59
CA LEU A 119 -8.97 2.96 21.57
C LEU A 119 -7.59 3.61 21.53
N ILE A 120 -6.63 3.11 22.31
CA ILE A 120 -5.24 3.57 22.27
C ILE A 120 -4.61 3.28 20.91
N LEU A 121 -4.80 2.07 20.38
CA LEU A 121 -4.30 1.68 19.06
C LEU A 121 -4.86 2.60 17.97
N GLY A 122 -6.16 2.86 18.00
CA GLY A 122 -6.84 3.74 17.05
C GLY A 122 -6.36 5.19 17.15
N ALA A 123 -6.33 5.75 18.36
CA ALA A 123 -6.03 7.17 18.59
C ALA A 123 -4.55 7.51 18.40
N PHE A 124 -3.64 6.66 18.86
CA PHE A 124 -2.21 6.97 18.90
C PHE A 124 -1.39 6.33 17.77
N LEU A 125 -1.83 5.19 17.21
CA LEU A 125 -1.11 4.53 16.13
C LEU A 125 -1.83 4.69 14.79
N SER A 126 -3.11 4.37 14.71
CA SER A 126 -3.85 4.37 13.44
C SER A 126 -4.16 5.78 12.93
N ALA A 127 -4.68 6.67 13.77
CA ALA A 127 -5.09 8.01 13.35
C ALA A 127 -3.91 8.85 12.83
N PRO A 128 -2.75 8.95 13.52
CA PRO A 128 -1.59 9.66 12.98
C PRO A 128 -1.07 9.01 11.70
N GLY A 129 -1.02 7.68 11.65
CA GLY A 129 -0.62 6.95 10.45
C GLY A 129 -1.51 7.26 9.24
N TYR A 130 -2.82 7.37 9.45
CA TYR A 130 -3.78 7.69 8.41
C TYR A 130 -3.68 9.16 7.95
N VAL A 131 -3.46 10.10 8.87
CA VAL A 131 -3.20 11.51 8.53
C VAL A 131 -1.92 11.64 7.69
N LEU A 132 -0.85 10.96 8.08
CA LEU A 132 0.40 10.94 7.32
C LEU A 132 0.21 10.31 5.94
N TYR A 133 -0.51 9.19 5.85
CA TYR A 133 -0.86 8.56 4.58
C TYR A 133 -1.59 9.54 3.67
N GLN A 134 -2.60 10.24 4.18
CA GLN A 134 -3.39 11.18 3.37
C GLN A 134 -2.56 12.40 2.95
N LYS A 135 -1.62 12.85 3.78
CA LYS A 135 -0.67 13.90 3.40
C LYS A 135 0.25 13.45 2.26
N VAL A 136 0.82 12.24 2.37
CA VAL A 136 1.64 11.63 1.31
C VAL A 136 0.83 11.44 0.02
N LEU A 137 -0.44 11.04 0.13
CA LEU A 137 -1.37 10.92 -0.98
C LEU A 137 -1.60 12.27 -1.69
N ALA A 138 -1.77 13.35 -0.93
CA ALA A 138 -2.00 14.68 -1.45
C ALA A 138 -0.76 15.27 -2.15
N GLU A 139 0.43 15.10 -1.56
CA GLU A 139 1.68 15.68 -2.05
C GLU A 139 2.37 14.80 -3.12
N GLY A 140 2.58 13.51 -2.84
CA GLY A 140 3.32 12.57 -3.71
C GLY A 140 2.44 11.80 -4.70
N GLY A 141 1.12 11.81 -4.50
CA GLY A 141 0.16 11.10 -5.34
C GLY A 141 -0.09 9.64 -4.95
N VAL A 142 -1.13 9.06 -5.56
CA VAL A 142 -1.70 7.76 -5.16
C VAL A 142 -0.72 6.60 -5.31
N LEU A 143 0.02 6.57 -6.43
CA LEU A 143 1.01 5.52 -6.67
C LEU A 143 2.15 5.57 -5.63
N TYR A 144 2.64 6.77 -5.30
CA TYR A 144 3.69 6.95 -4.30
C TYR A 144 3.24 6.50 -2.90
N ALA A 145 2.07 6.97 -2.46
CA ALA A 145 1.51 6.58 -1.17
C ALA A 145 1.30 5.06 -1.05
N ASN A 146 0.76 4.42 -2.10
CA ASN A 146 0.50 2.99 -2.11
C ASN A 146 1.79 2.17 -2.17
N THR A 147 2.81 2.64 -2.88
CA THR A 147 4.13 1.99 -2.92
C THR A 147 4.84 2.07 -1.57
N ILE A 148 4.78 3.21 -0.86
CA ILE A 148 5.31 3.30 0.51
C ILE A 148 4.55 2.38 1.45
N GLY A 149 3.23 2.25 1.29
CA GLY A 149 2.41 1.33 2.09
C GLY A 149 2.91 -0.12 2.04
N VAL A 150 3.53 -0.55 0.92
CA VAL A 150 4.13 -1.88 0.79
C VAL A 150 5.35 -2.06 1.70
N LEU A 151 5.96 -0.98 2.19
CA LEU A 151 7.06 -1.03 3.17
C LEU A 151 6.61 -1.42 4.57
N ALA A 152 5.35 -1.20 4.92
CA ALA A 152 4.81 -1.46 6.26
C ALA A 152 5.12 -2.90 6.77
N PRO A 153 4.83 -3.99 6.03
CA PRO A 153 5.15 -5.35 6.48
C PRO A 153 6.65 -5.58 6.69
N PHE A 154 7.51 -4.91 5.93
CA PHE A 154 8.96 -5.02 6.11
C PHE A 154 9.44 -4.29 7.38
N ALA A 155 8.89 -3.11 7.65
CA ALA A 155 9.17 -2.37 8.87
C ALA A 155 8.72 -3.14 10.12
N VAL A 156 7.56 -3.79 10.07
CA VAL A 156 7.06 -4.66 11.16
C VAL A 156 8.06 -5.77 11.45
N VAL A 157 8.48 -6.55 10.45
CA VAL A 157 9.42 -7.67 10.64
C VAL A 157 10.79 -7.19 11.12
N ALA A 158 11.27 -6.04 10.63
CA ALA A 158 12.53 -5.47 11.10
C ALA A 158 12.45 -5.06 12.57
N CYS A 159 11.35 -4.41 12.99
CA CYS A 159 11.13 -4.04 14.39
C CYS A 159 11.00 -5.27 15.29
N GLU A 160 10.22 -6.28 14.88
CA GLU A 160 10.07 -7.54 15.61
C GLU A 160 11.43 -8.23 15.83
N TRP A 161 12.29 -8.25 14.81
CA TRP A 161 13.64 -8.77 14.94
C TRP A 161 14.52 -7.96 15.90
N ILE A 162 14.47 -6.61 15.83
CA ILE A 162 15.22 -5.72 16.74
C ILE A 162 14.78 -5.91 18.21
N ILE A 163 13.48 -6.08 18.44
CA ILE A 163 12.91 -6.29 19.78
C ILE A 163 13.24 -7.69 20.32
N GLY A 164 13.74 -8.60 19.47
CA GLY A 164 14.07 -9.96 19.86
C GLY A 164 12.86 -10.88 19.96
N SER A 165 11.72 -10.53 19.35
CA SER A 165 10.63 -11.49 19.19
C SER A 165 11.04 -12.59 18.21
N ARG A 166 10.47 -13.80 18.35
CA ARG A 166 10.86 -15.08 17.72
C ARG A 166 10.91 -15.11 16.17
N THR A 167 10.76 -13.98 15.50
CA THR A 167 10.90 -13.83 14.05
C THR A 167 12.35 -13.99 13.60
N SER A 168 12.64 -15.10 12.92
CA SER A 168 13.90 -15.29 12.22
C SER A 168 13.91 -14.50 10.90
N LEU A 169 14.93 -13.66 10.73
CA LEU A 169 15.13 -12.85 9.54
C LEU A 169 15.86 -13.70 8.49
N SER A 170 15.10 -14.43 7.68
CA SER A 170 15.63 -15.29 6.61
C SER A 170 16.33 -14.46 5.52
N ALA A 171 17.37 -15.01 4.89
CA ALA A 171 18.07 -14.38 3.77
C ALA A 171 17.12 -13.98 2.63
N ILE A 172 16.06 -14.76 2.39
CA ILE A 172 15.05 -14.44 1.37
C ILE A 172 14.27 -13.17 1.73
N LYS A 173 13.96 -12.96 3.02
CA LYS A 173 13.28 -11.74 3.50
C LYS A 173 14.16 -10.51 3.29
N ILE A 174 15.46 -10.62 3.56
CA ILE A 174 16.44 -9.53 3.31
C ILE A 174 16.52 -9.21 1.82
N ILE A 175 16.65 -10.23 0.97
CA ILE A 175 16.70 -10.03 -0.49
C ILE A 175 15.41 -9.36 -0.97
N ALA A 176 14.24 -9.82 -0.51
CA ALA A 176 12.97 -9.22 -0.88
C ALA A 176 12.87 -7.75 -0.44
N MET A 177 13.36 -7.39 0.76
CA MET A 177 13.44 -6.00 1.21
C MET A 177 14.28 -5.14 0.26
N ILE A 178 15.47 -5.61 -0.10
CA ILE A 178 16.38 -4.90 -1.01
C ILE A 178 15.73 -4.73 -2.40
N VAL A 179 15.12 -5.78 -2.93
CA VAL A 179 14.47 -5.77 -4.25
C VAL A 179 13.27 -4.81 -4.27
N VAL A 180 12.47 -4.74 -3.19
CA VAL A 180 11.40 -3.73 -3.09
C VAL A 180 11.97 -2.33 -3.14
N VAL A 181 13.04 -2.04 -2.38
CA VAL A 181 13.68 -0.71 -2.41
C VAL A 181 14.17 -0.35 -3.82
N ILE A 182 14.80 -1.28 -4.53
CA ILE A 182 15.23 -1.08 -5.92
C ILE A 182 14.02 -0.83 -6.83
N GLY A 183 12.95 -1.60 -6.69
CA GLY A 183 11.72 -1.43 -7.46
C GLY A 183 11.06 -0.07 -7.22
N MET A 184 11.06 0.43 -5.99
CA MET A 184 10.60 1.77 -5.65
C MET A 184 11.47 2.86 -6.27
N ILE A 185 12.80 2.69 -6.22
CA ILE A 185 13.71 3.64 -6.87
C ILE A 185 13.40 3.71 -8.37
N LEU A 186 13.20 2.59 -9.04
CA LEU A 186 12.81 2.54 -10.46
C LEU A 186 11.45 3.20 -10.74
N LEU A 187 10.49 3.08 -9.82
CA LEU A 187 9.17 3.74 -9.92
C LEU A 187 9.27 5.27 -9.90
N PHE A 188 10.21 5.82 -9.13
CA PHE A 188 10.36 7.25 -8.93
C PHE A 188 11.55 7.87 -9.64
N ILE A 189 12.36 7.07 -10.35
CA ILE A 189 13.29 7.58 -11.35
C ILE A 189 12.46 8.22 -12.46
N ASP A 190 12.66 9.52 -12.62
CA ASP A 190 11.99 10.33 -13.61
C ASP A 190 12.31 9.82 -15.03
N ALA A 191 11.32 9.22 -15.70
CA ALA A 191 11.47 8.65 -17.03
C ALA A 191 11.90 9.70 -18.08
N SER A 192 11.67 11.00 -17.79
CA SER A 192 12.15 12.13 -18.59
C SER A 192 13.68 12.16 -18.68
N LYS A 193 14.40 11.83 -17.60
CA LYS A 193 15.87 11.81 -17.57
C LYS A 193 16.45 10.61 -18.33
N VAL A 194 15.79 9.46 -18.28
CA VAL A 194 16.25 8.24 -18.98
C VAL A 194 15.98 8.32 -20.47
N SER A 195 14.83 8.87 -20.88
CA SER A 195 14.50 9.15 -22.29
C SER A 195 15.49 10.15 -22.92
N GLY A 196 15.81 11.24 -22.22
CA GLY A 196 16.83 12.20 -22.66
C GLY A 196 18.23 11.58 -22.76
N TRP A 197 18.59 10.65 -21.87
CA TRP A 197 19.86 9.94 -21.91
C TRP A 197 19.95 8.95 -23.09
N GLN A 198 18.86 8.23 -23.39
CA GLN A 198 18.77 7.34 -24.55
C GLN A 198 18.80 8.09 -25.89
N LEU A 199 18.11 9.24 -25.99
CA LEU A 199 18.17 10.12 -27.17
C LEU A 199 19.56 10.72 -27.36
N LYS A 200 20.23 11.13 -26.28
CA LYS A 200 21.60 11.67 -26.32
C LYS A 200 22.63 10.61 -26.73
N HIS A 201 22.44 9.35 -26.36
CA HIS A 201 23.30 8.24 -26.79
C HIS A 201 23.01 7.76 -28.22
N ARG A 202 21.75 7.76 -28.68
CA ARG A 202 21.43 7.48 -30.09
C ARG A 202 21.97 8.56 -31.04
N SER A 203 21.91 9.84 -30.65
CA SER A 203 22.49 10.94 -31.43
C SER A 203 24.02 10.88 -31.53
N LYS A 204 24.70 10.25 -30.56
CA LYS A 204 26.16 10.08 -30.58
C LYS A 204 26.62 8.92 -31.46
N ASN A 205 25.81 7.86 -31.57
CA ASN A 205 26.10 6.71 -32.43
C ASN A 205 25.65 6.87 -33.89
N SER A 206 24.90 7.93 -34.23
CA SER A 206 24.52 8.22 -35.64
C SER A 206 25.45 9.25 -36.32
N LYS A 207 26.59 9.58 -35.70
CA LYS A 207 27.60 10.51 -36.22
C LYS A 207 28.96 9.85 -36.46
N LEU A 208 28.98 8.52 -36.54
CA LEU A 208 30.09 7.68 -37.01
C LEU A 208 29.58 6.91 -38.23
#